data_AF-A0A9N9H952-F1
#
_entry.id   AF-A0A9N9H952-F1
#
_cell.length_a   1.000
_cell.length_b   1.000
_cell.length_c   1.000
_cell.angle_alpha   90.00
_cell.angle_beta   90.00
_cell.angle_gamma   90.00
#
_symmetry.space_group_name_H-M   'P 1'
#
loop_
_entity.id
_entity.type
_entity.pdbx_description
1 polymer ?
#
loop_
_entity_poly.entity_id
_entity_poly.type
_entity_poly.pdbx_seq_one_letter_code
_entity_poly.pdbx_strand_id
1 'polypeptide(L)'
;DYDSRNITEGVIAGVNILVAAGAKSIDVGITELDEFAPTEDNPLQDPKLKSFIENIRKIGIKNCNIGSAHQMGTCRMGSDSSTSVVNPRGKTWEIDNLYVADASVFPSSVGVNPM
;
A
#
# COMPACT_ATOMS: atom_id res chain seq x y z
N ASP A 1 -2.45 13.77 -2.56
CA ASP A 1 -1.03 13.62 -2.99
C ASP A 1 -0.92 12.42 -3.96
N TYR A 2 0.28 11.96 -4.29
CA TYR A 2 0.51 10.81 -5.18
C TYR A 2 0.09 9.48 -4.53
N ASP A 3 0.50 9.24 -3.28
CA ASP A 3 0.22 7.98 -2.58
C ASP A 3 -1.27 7.75 -2.40
N SER A 4 -2.01 8.77 -1.97
CA SER A 4 -3.45 8.68 -1.77
C SER A 4 -4.20 8.28 -3.05
N ARG A 5 -3.79 8.83 -4.20
CA ARG A 5 -4.38 8.48 -5.49
C ARG A 5 -4.09 7.04 -5.89
N ASN A 6 -2.83 6.59 -5.76
CA ASN A 6 -2.45 5.23 -6.15
C ASN A 6 -3.11 4.17 -5.27
N ILE A 7 -3.21 4.41 -3.96
CA ILE A 7 -3.92 3.50 -3.06
C ILE A 7 -5.41 3.45 -3.41
N THR A 8 -6.04 4.60 -3.70
CA THR A 8 -7.45 4.66 -4.12
C THR A 8 -7.70 3.81 -5.37
N GLU A 9 -6.86 3.95 -6.41
CA GLU A 9 -7.01 3.13 -7.62
C GLU A 9 -6.69 1.64 -7.36
N GLY A 10 -5.77 1.33 -6.45
CA GLY A 10 -5.52 -0.03 -5.99
C GLY A 10 -6.73 -0.68 -5.32
N VAL A 11 -7.44 0.06 -4.46
CA VAL A 11 -8.70 -0.40 -3.85
C VAL A 11 -9.76 -0.66 -4.92
N ILE A 12 -9.92 0.25 -5.89
CA ILE A 12 -10.89 0.09 -7.00
C ILE A 12 -10.56 -1.14 -7.85
N ALA A 13 -9.28 -1.37 -8.15
CA ALA A 13 -8.84 -2.58 -8.85
C ALA A 13 -9.20 -3.84 -8.05
N GLY A 14 -8.97 -3.83 -6.73
CA GLY A 14 -9.38 -4.91 -5.83
C GLY A 14 -10.88 -5.18 -5.85
N VAL A 15 -11.71 -4.12 -5.81
CA VAL A 15 -13.18 -4.23 -5.93
C VAL A 15 -13.55 -4.92 -7.25
N ASN A 16 -13.01 -4.46 -8.38
CA ASN A 16 -13.31 -5.07 -9.69
C ASN A 16 -12.92 -6.56 -9.75
N ILE A 17 -11.77 -6.93 -9.17
CA ILE A 17 -11.33 -8.33 -9.08
C ILE A 17 -12.32 -9.16 -8.25
N LEU A 18 -12.72 -8.65 -7.07
CA LEU A 18 -13.66 -9.36 -6.19
C LEU A 18 -15.04 -9.52 -6.84
N VAL A 19 -15.53 -8.50 -7.53
CA VAL A 19 -16.78 -8.57 -8.30
C VAL A 19 -16.69 -9.63 -9.39
N ALA A 20 -15.62 -9.60 -10.20
CA ALA A 20 -15.41 -10.59 -11.26
C ALA A 20 -15.26 -12.02 -10.71
N ALA A 21 -14.73 -12.18 -9.50
CA ALA A 21 -14.63 -13.46 -8.80
C ALA A 21 -15.97 -13.94 -8.19
N GLY A 22 -17.04 -13.15 -8.27
CA GLY A 22 -18.36 -13.51 -7.76
C GLY A 22 -18.56 -13.22 -6.28
N ALA A 23 -17.85 -12.23 -5.73
CA ALA A 23 -18.10 -11.75 -4.36
C ALA A 23 -19.56 -11.33 -4.20
N LYS A 24 -20.20 -11.83 -3.13
CA LYS A 24 -21.61 -11.50 -2.81
C LYS A 24 -21.74 -10.12 -2.15
N SER A 25 -20.67 -9.67 -1.52
CA SER A 25 -20.60 -8.39 -0.86
C SER A 25 -19.13 -7.96 -0.68
N ILE A 26 -18.87 -6.65 -0.62
CA ILE A 26 -17.53 -6.06 -0.58
C ILE A 26 -17.53 -4.84 0.35
N ASP A 27 -16.75 -4.92 1.42
CA ASP A 27 -16.38 -3.81 2.30
C ASP A 27 -14.94 -3.38 1.98
N VAL A 28 -14.70 -2.07 1.91
CA VAL A 28 -13.38 -1.48 1.57
C VAL A 28 -12.71 -0.77 2.74
N GLY A 29 -13.27 -0.85 3.95
CA GLY A 29 -12.71 -0.27 5.17
C GLY A 29 -12.68 1.27 5.16
N ILE A 30 -13.56 1.90 4.38
CA ILE A 30 -13.76 3.36 4.37
C ILE A 30 -14.98 3.65 5.24
N THR A 31 -14.77 4.35 6.36
CA THR A 31 -15.78 4.54 7.43
C THR A 31 -17.11 5.10 6.92
N GLU A 32 -17.09 5.98 5.91
CA GLU A 32 -18.27 6.66 5.37
C GLU A 32 -18.89 5.98 4.15
N LEU A 33 -18.48 4.74 3.86
CA LEU A 33 -18.96 4.00 2.70
C LEU A 33 -19.53 2.65 3.14
N ASP A 34 -20.83 2.46 2.90
CA ASP A 34 -21.49 1.18 3.14
C ASP A 34 -20.96 0.09 2.21
N GLU A 35 -21.09 -1.15 2.64
CA GLU A 35 -20.76 -2.34 1.86
C GLU A 35 -21.48 -2.35 0.49
N PHE A 36 -20.76 -2.75 -0.55
CA PHE A 36 -21.34 -3.00 -1.86
C PHE A 36 -21.85 -4.44 -1.96
N ALA A 37 -23.13 -4.62 -2.30
CA ALA A 37 -23.71 -5.92 -2.66
C ALA A 37 -24.30 -5.84 -4.08
N PRO A 38 -23.85 -6.71 -5.02
CA PRO A 38 -24.42 -6.76 -6.37
C PRO A 38 -25.92 -7.10 -6.34
N THR A 39 -26.66 -6.52 -7.27
CA THR A 39 -28.09 -6.83 -7.48
C THR A 39 -28.43 -7.35 -8.87
N GLU A 40 -27.49 -7.23 -9.81
CA GLU A 40 -27.65 -7.74 -11.17
C GLU A 40 -27.02 -9.12 -11.35
N ASP A 41 -27.56 -9.92 -12.29
CA ASP A 41 -26.99 -11.22 -12.68
C ASP A 41 -25.56 -11.10 -13.22
N ASN A 42 -25.24 -9.95 -13.83
CA ASN A 42 -23.88 -9.57 -14.19
C ASN A 42 -23.42 -8.38 -13.33
N PRO A 43 -22.76 -8.65 -12.18
CA PRO A 43 -22.29 -7.61 -11.26
C PRO A 43 -21.37 -6.55 -11.89
N LEU A 44 -20.66 -6.87 -12.98
CA LEU A 44 -19.78 -5.92 -13.67
C LEU A 44 -20.54 -4.84 -14.45
N GLN A 45 -21.83 -5.05 -14.72
CA GLN A 45 -22.71 -4.09 -15.37
C GLN A 45 -23.66 -3.39 -14.37
N ASP A 46 -23.58 -3.73 -13.09
CA ASP A 46 -24.45 -3.15 -12.07
C ASP A 46 -24.18 -1.64 -11.93
N PRO A 47 -25.19 -0.77 -12.12
CA PRO A 47 -25.04 0.68 -11.91
C PRO A 47 -24.57 1.05 -10.51
N LYS A 48 -24.88 0.22 -9.50
CA LYS A 48 -24.38 0.40 -8.13
C LYS A 48 -22.88 0.24 -8.04
N LEU A 49 -22.27 -0.66 -8.84
CA LEU A 49 -20.81 -0.79 -8.87
C LEU A 49 -20.18 0.51 -9.36
N LYS A 50 -20.75 1.11 -10.41
CA LYS A 50 -20.26 2.40 -10.92
C LYS A 50 -20.37 3.49 -9.86
N SER A 51 -21.53 3.62 -9.20
CA SER A 51 -21.73 4.60 -8.14
C SER A 51 -20.81 4.36 -6.94
N PHE A 52 -20.60 3.11 -6.55
CA PHE A 52 -19.70 2.71 -5.47
C PHE A 52 -18.25 3.10 -5.78
N ILE A 53 -17.76 2.84 -6.99
CA ILE A 53 -16.42 3.25 -7.44
C ILE A 53 -16.27 4.78 -7.47
N GLU A 54 -17.28 5.50 -7.95
CA GLU A 54 -17.29 6.98 -7.94
C GLU A 54 -17.22 7.53 -6.50
N ASN A 55 -17.93 6.90 -5.56
CA ASN A 55 -17.86 7.25 -4.15
C ASN A 55 -16.48 6.96 -3.55
N ILE A 56 -15.85 5.81 -3.86
CA ILE A 56 -14.48 5.51 -3.43
C ILE A 56 -13.52 6.61 -3.92
N ARG A 57 -13.61 7.02 -5.19
CA ARG A 57 -12.74 8.11 -5.72
C ARG A 57 -13.00 9.45 -5.05
N LYS A 58 -14.27 9.76 -4.75
CA LYS A 58 -14.68 11.03 -4.15
C LYS A 58 -14.23 11.14 -2.69
N ILE A 59 -14.41 10.08 -1.91
CA ILE A 59 -14.01 10.03 -0.50
C ILE A 59 -12.48 9.92 -0.40
N GLY A 60 -11.90 9.06 -1.23
CA GLY A 60 -10.51 8.64 -1.13
C GLY A 60 -10.25 7.84 0.13
N ILE A 61 -8.99 7.80 0.56
CA ILE A 61 -8.54 6.95 1.68
C ILE A 61 -8.37 7.68 3.01
N LYS A 62 -8.87 8.92 3.13
CA LYS A 62 -8.53 9.81 4.26
C LYS A 62 -8.98 9.26 5.62
N ASN A 63 -10.07 8.50 5.64
CA ASN A 63 -10.68 7.93 6.84
C ASN A 63 -10.70 6.39 6.78
N CYS A 64 -9.71 5.83 6.07
CA CYS A 64 -9.39 4.41 6.05
C CYS A 64 -8.25 4.15 7.06
N ASN A 65 -8.34 3.07 7.83
CA ASN A 65 -7.27 2.70 8.75
C ASN A 65 -6.10 2.09 7.98
N ILE A 66 -5.15 2.94 7.57
CA ILE A 66 -3.95 2.53 6.82
C ILE A 66 -2.77 2.46 7.78
N GLY A 67 -2.19 1.26 7.88
CA GLY A 67 -1.01 0.99 8.69
C GLY A 67 -0.10 0.00 8.01
N SER A 68 1.17 0.00 8.42
CA SER A 68 2.16 -0.98 8.01
C SER A 68 3.10 -1.26 9.18
N ALA A 69 3.54 -2.51 9.30
CA ALA A 69 4.62 -2.91 10.21
C ALA A 69 5.97 -3.02 9.49
N HIS A 70 6.06 -2.51 8.25
CA HIS A 70 7.22 -2.67 7.37
C HIS A 70 8.01 -1.35 7.26
N GLN A 71 8.42 -0.78 8.38
CA GLN A 71 9.31 0.39 8.40
C GLN A 71 10.72 -0.02 7.93
N MET A 72 11.28 0.74 6.99
CA MET A 72 12.56 0.44 6.34
C MET A 72 13.33 1.73 6.02
N GLY A 73 14.63 1.62 5.80
CA GLY A 73 15.45 2.68 5.21
C GLY A 73 15.93 3.79 6.14
N THR A 74 15.78 3.63 7.46
CA THR A 74 16.27 4.59 8.47
C THR A 74 17.79 4.58 8.64
N CYS A 75 18.48 3.48 8.32
CA CYS A 75 19.94 3.36 8.26
C CYS A 75 20.40 2.90 6.87
N ARG A 76 19.90 3.60 5.85
CA ARG A 76 20.03 3.28 4.42
C ARG A 76 21.43 2.79 4.03
N MET A 77 21.48 1.64 3.36
CA MET A 77 22.66 1.12 2.67
C MET A 77 22.91 1.86 1.35
N GLY A 78 24.15 2.18 1.05
CA GLY A 78 24.52 2.81 -0.23
C GLY A 78 26.01 2.74 -0.52
N SER A 79 26.42 3.27 -1.67
CA SER A 79 27.83 3.32 -2.10
C SER A 79 28.53 4.65 -1.78
N ASP A 80 27.83 5.60 -1.16
CA ASP A 80 28.31 6.97 -0.90
C ASP A 80 27.91 7.40 0.52
N SER A 81 28.89 7.79 1.33
CA SER A 81 28.69 8.22 2.73
C SER A 81 27.88 9.51 2.86
N SER A 82 27.78 10.34 1.81
CA SER A 82 26.97 11.56 1.82
C SER A 82 25.46 11.29 1.71
N THR A 83 25.07 10.09 1.26
CA THR A 83 23.67 9.71 0.99
C THR A 83 23.23 8.42 1.67
N SER A 84 24.11 7.80 2.48
CA SER A 84 23.87 6.52 3.14
C SER A 84 24.51 6.45 4.52
N VAL A 85 23.98 5.60 5.39
CA VAL A 85 24.46 5.39 6.77
C VAL A 85 25.46 4.23 6.83
N VAL A 86 25.24 3.20 6.01
CA VAL A 86 26.11 2.03 5.91
C VAL A 86 26.52 1.77 4.46
N ASN A 87 27.70 1.21 4.27
CA ASN A 87 28.19 0.76 2.97
C ASN A 87 27.47 -0.53 2.52
N PRO A 88 27.71 -1.06 1.29
CA PRO A 88 27.02 -2.25 0.78
C PRO A 88 27.22 -3.55 1.57
N ARG A 89 28.08 -3.53 2.60
CA ARG A 89 28.32 -4.64 3.52
C ARG A 89 27.68 -4.41 4.90
N GLY A 90 26.85 -3.37 5.06
CA GLY A 90 26.19 -3.03 6.32
C GLY A 90 27.11 -2.35 7.34
N LYS A 91 28.36 -2.03 6.99
CA LYS A 91 29.30 -1.35 7.88
C LYS A 91 29.06 0.16 7.87
N THR A 92 29.09 0.81 9.03
CA THR A 92 28.98 2.27 9.11
C THR A 92 30.20 2.95 8.47
N TRP A 93 30.02 4.18 8.00
CA TRP A 93 31.10 4.97 7.39
C TRP A 93 32.05 5.58 8.43
N GLU A 94 31.53 5.93 9.61
CA GLU A 94 32.24 6.74 10.61
C GLU A 94 33.02 5.91 11.64
N ILE A 95 32.57 4.68 11.93
CA ILE A 95 33.10 3.86 13.01
C ILE A 95 33.61 2.53 12.45
N ASP A 96 34.87 2.24 12.70
CA ASP A 96 35.45 0.96 12.30
C ASP A 96 34.81 -0.21 13.06
N ASN A 97 34.58 -1.31 12.35
CA ASN A 97 33.94 -2.55 12.85
C ASN A 97 32.55 -2.41 13.49
N LEU A 98 31.79 -1.35 13.16
CA LEU A 98 30.37 -1.22 13.52
C LEU A 98 29.46 -1.54 12.32
N TYR A 99 28.43 -2.36 12.55
CA TYR A 99 27.53 -2.86 11.49
C TYR A 99 26.05 -2.74 11.90
N VAL A 100 25.18 -2.59 10.90
CA VAL A 100 23.71 -2.67 11.03
C VAL A 100 23.20 -3.78 10.13
N ALA A 101 22.30 -4.62 10.66
CA ALA A 101 21.81 -5.83 9.98
C ALA A 101 20.32 -6.08 10.26
N ASP A 102 19.49 -5.05 10.03
CA ASP A 102 18.02 -5.16 10.09
C ASP A 102 17.38 -4.40 8.91
N ALA A 103 16.05 -4.32 8.87
CA ALA A 103 15.29 -3.69 7.79
C ALA A 103 15.60 -2.19 7.57
N SER A 104 16.23 -1.52 8.54
CA SER A 104 16.67 -0.13 8.40
C SER A 104 17.67 0.07 7.26
N VAL A 105 18.42 -0.97 6.88
CA VAL A 105 19.45 -0.87 5.84
C VAL A 105 18.89 -0.89 4.42
N PHE A 106 17.64 -1.32 4.22
CA PHE A 106 17.07 -1.38 2.87
C PHE A 106 17.02 0.01 2.22
N PRO A 107 17.51 0.18 0.97
CA PRO A 107 17.51 1.49 0.30
C PRO A 107 16.12 2.13 0.13
N SER A 108 15.09 1.29 0.02
CA SER A 108 13.67 1.65 -0.11
C SER A 108 12.79 0.52 0.40
N SER A 109 11.47 0.74 0.39
CA SER A 109 10.53 -0.38 0.53
C SER A 109 10.76 -1.42 -0.55
N VAL A 110 10.71 -2.70 -0.18
CA VAL A 110 10.94 -3.84 -1.08
C VAL A 110 9.67 -4.28 -1.84
N GLY A 111 8.51 -3.69 -1.52
CA GLY A 111 7.25 -3.98 -2.20
C GLY A 111 6.63 -5.35 -1.90
N VAL A 112 7.26 -6.15 -1.05
CA VAL A 112 6.79 -7.46 -0.57
C VAL A 112 6.88 -7.51 0.95
N ASN A 113 6.33 -8.58 1.56
CA ASN A 113 6.51 -8.81 2.99
C ASN A 113 8.01 -9.03 3.30
N PRO A 114 8.65 -8.16 4.10
CA PRO A 114 10.02 -8.39 4.52
C PRO A 114 10.07 -9.57 5.50
N MET A 115 10.98 -10.52 5.25
CA MET A 115 11.27 -11.65 6.17
C MET A 115 12.46 -11.32 7.06
#